data_AF-A0A534HT22-F1
#
_entry.id   AF-A0A534HT22-F1
#
_cell.length_a   1.000
_cell.length_b   1.000
_cell.length_c   1.000
_cell.angle_alpha   90.00
_cell.angle_beta   90.00
_cell.angle_gamma   90.00
#
_symmetry.space_group_name_H-M   'P 1'
#
loop_
_entity.id
_entity.type
_entity.pdbx_description
1 polymer ?
#
loop_
_entity_poly.entity_id
_entity_poly.type
_entity_poly.pdbx_seq_one_letter_code
_entity_poly.pdbx_strand_id
1 'polypeptide(L)'
;MFLREAHDGRTVLYIEQDQGTALAILDVTDPRHVKSDGSVRLDVPGVFDFISDLGSRAALIRFRQGQGSAVLDFHNDKRPSLKIIQGIPMQGSLVRLGNDGFAVTSPVEATPALSDSFVDTSVIDIANLPDRVRVFDVKRVREEITNEETGTTFLLADDGLYLVRRPSVERDKESRELAARDAG
;
A
#
# COMPACT_ATOMS: atom_id res chain seq x y z
N MET A 1 -3.40 2.53 -2.90
CA MET A 1 -2.09 1.86 -2.84
C MET A 1 -2.11 0.78 -1.79
N PHE A 2 -1.28 -0.26 -1.93
CA PHE A 2 -1.11 -1.30 -0.92
C PHE A 2 0.30 -1.87 -0.94
N LEU A 3 0.97 -1.83 0.20
CA LEU A 3 2.34 -2.31 0.36
C LEU A 3 2.32 -3.62 1.15
N ARG A 4 3.05 -4.62 0.68
CA ARG A 4 3.21 -5.88 1.42
C ARG A 4 4.53 -6.58 1.11
N GLU A 5 4.92 -7.46 2.02
CA GLU A 5 5.95 -8.47 1.76
C GLU A 5 5.34 -9.67 1.00
N ALA A 6 5.97 -10.02 -0.12
CA ALA A 6 5.70 -11.20 -0.92
C ALA A 6 6.31 -12.46 -0.27
N HIS A 7 5.84 -13.64 -0.67
CA HIS A 7 6.34 -14.89 -0.10
C HIS A 7 7.83 -15.17 -0.36
N ASP A 8 8.39 -14.53 -1.39
CA ASP A 8 9.80 -14.64 -1.77
C ASP A 8 10.70 -13.61 -1.04
N GLY A 9 10.15 -12.87 -0.06
CA GLY A 9 10.86 -11.85 0.73
C GLY A 9 10.96 -10.49 0.04
N ARG A 10 10.36 -10.33 -1.15
CA ARG A 10 10.32 -9.03 -1.82
C ARG A 10 9.27 -8.13 -1.17
N THR A 11 9.53 -6.84 -1.11
CA THR A 11 8.50 -5.85 -0.80
C THR A 11 7.86 -5.38 -2.10
N VAL A 12 6.54 -5.54 -2.23
CA VAL A 12 5.78 -5.21 -3.43
C VAL A 12 4.75 -4.13 -3.13
N LEU A 13 4.72 -3.10 -3.97
CA LEU A 13 3.73 -2.03 -3.95
C LEU A 13 2.73 -2.23 -5.08
N TYR A 14 1.45 -2.32 -4.72
CA TYR A 14 0.32 -2.42 -5.64
C TYR A 14 -0.40 -1.08 -5.74
N ILE A 15 -0.68 -0.65 -6.96
CA ILE A 15 -1.30 0.65 -7.24
C ILE A 15 -2.48 0.45 -8.18
N GLU A 16 -3.65 0.91 -7.75
CA GLU A 16 -4.83 0.99 -8.61
C GLU A 16 -4.58 2.00 -9.74
N GLN A 17 -4.91 1.60 -10.97
CA GLN A 17 -4.76 2.39 -12.18
C GLN A 17 -5.97 2.18 -13.10
N ASP A 18 -6.06 3.03 -14.13
CA ASP A 18 -7.05 2.93 -15.20
C ASP A 18 -8.49 2.79 -14.67
N GLN A 19 -8.82 3.61 -13.67
CA GLN A 19 -10.17 3.68 -13.07
C GLN A 19 -10.62 2.33 -12.48
N GLY A 20 -9.71 1.63 -11.81
CA GLY A 20 -9.91 0.32 -11.18
C GLY A 20 -9.55 -0.85 -12.09
N THR A 21 -9.50 -0.66 -13.41
CA THR A 21 -9.37 -1.77 -14.36
C THR A 21 -7.96 -2.32 -14.50
N ALA A 22 -6.96 -1.63 -13.95
CA ALA A 22 -5.58 -2.08 -13.93
C ALA A 22 -4.98 -1.99 -12.52
N LEU A 23 -4.04 -2.90 -12.26
CA LEU A 23 -3.24 -2.89 -11.05
C LEU A 23 -1.76 -2.95 -11.42
N ALA A 24 -1.06 -1.84 -11.19
CA ALA A 24 0.39 -1.79 -11.32
C ALA A 24 1.06 -2.49 -10.15
N ILE A 25 2.16 -3.18 -10.47
CA ILE A 25 2.94 -3.99 -9.54
C ILE A 25 4.39 -3.48 -9.59
N LEU A 26 4.88 -3.00 -8.46
CA LEU A 26 6.24 -2.48 -8.31
C LEU A 26 6.99 -3.29 -7.26
N ASP A 27 8.17 -3.80 -7.62
CA ASP A 27 9.14 -4.30 -6.65
C ASP A 27 9.87 -3.10 -6.05
N VAL A 28 9.66 -2.91 -4.75
CA VAL A 28 10.20 -1.80 -3.96
C VAL A 28 11.11 -2.30 -2.83
N THR A 29 11.61 -3.53 -2.95
CA THR A 29 12.50 -4.16 -1.96
C THR A 29 13.76 -3.33 -1.72
N ASP A 30 14.36 -2.80 -2.80
CA ASP A 30 15.45 -1.83 -2.74
C ASP A 30 14.93 -0.45 -3.17
N PRO A 31 14.77 0.50 -2.25
CA PRO A 31 14.32 1.86 -2.57
C PRO A 31 15.23 2.59 -3.58
N ARG A 32 16.50 2.16 -3.75
CA ARG A 32 17.41 2.71 -4.77
C ARG A 32 17.10 2.21 -6.19
N HIS A 33 16.46 1.06 -6.30
CA HIS A 33 16.28 0.34 -7.56
C HIS A 33 14.86 -0.22 -7.66
N VAL A 34 13.86 0.66 -7.53
CA VAL A 34 12.46 0.30 -7.76
C VAL A 34 12.28 -0.21 -9.19
N LYS A 35 11.61 -1.36 -9.33
CA LYS A 35 11.35 -2.00 -10.63
C LYS A 35 9.86 -2.17 -10.85
N SER A 36 9.43 -1.98 -12.10
CA SER A 36 8.09 -2.39 -12.49
C SER A 36 8.08 -3.90 -12.78
N ASP A 37 7.24 -4.61 -12.05
CA ASP A 37 6.99 -6.04 -12.22
C ASP A 37 5.83 -6.30 -13.21
N GLY A 38 5.18 -5.23 -13.68
CA GLY A 38 4.14 -5.24 -14.69
C GLY A 38 2.85 -4.56 -14.23
N SER A 39 1.79 -4.81 -14.99
CA SER A 39 0.42 -4.43 -14.66
C SER A 39 -0.52 -5.56 -15.05
N VAL A 40 -1.52 -5.83 -14.21
CA VAL A 40 -2.57 -6.83 -14.49
C VAL A 40 -3.90 -6.13 -14.69
N ARG A 41 -4.69 -6.60 -15.65
CA ARG A 41 -6.08 -6.15 -15.80
C ARG A 41 -6.97 -6.87 -14.81
N LEU A 42 -7.83 -6.11 -14.15
CA LEU A 42 -8.82 -6.60 -13.22
C LEU A 42 -10.21 -6.48 -13.85
N ASP A 43 -11.01 -7.54 -13.76
CA ASP A 43 -12.42 -7.51 -14.13
C ASP A 43 -13.22 -7.02 -12.93
N VAL A 44 -13.37 -5.70 -12.84
CA VAL A 44 -13.99 -5.01 -11.70
C VAL A 44 -15.06 -4.01 -12.12
N PRO A 45 -16.05 -3.76 -11.26
CA PRO A 45 -17.12 -2.81 -11.53
C PRO A 45 -16.70 -1.32 -11.43
N GLY A 46 -15.51 -1.02 -10.91
CA GLY A 46 -15.00 0.34 -10.81
C GLY A 46 -13.75 0.50 -9.95
N VAL A 47 -13.40 1.77 -9.68
CA VAL A 47 -12.31 2.19 -8.79
C VAL A 47 -12.53 1.61 -7.40
N PHE A 48 -11.43 1.25 -6.72
CA PHE A 48 -11.48 0.69 -5.39
C PHE A 48 -10.36 1.25 -4.51
N ASP A 49 -10.59 1.16 -3.20
CA ASP A 49 -9.61 1.47 -2.18
C ASP A 49 -9.21 0.19 -1.46
N PHE A 50 -7.94 0.09 -1.08
CA PHE A 50 -7.44 -0.97 -0.22
C PHE A 50 -7.81 -0.65 1.22
N ILE A 51 -8.44 -1.59 1.90
CA ILE A 51 -8.99 -1.37 3.25
C ILE A 51 -8.12 -2.01 4.32
N SER A 52 -7.72 -3.26 4.11
CA SER A 52 -6.87 -3.99 5.06
C SER A 52 -6.16 -5.14 4.37
N ASP A 53 -5.03 -5.56 4.94
CA ASP A 53 -4.47 -6.87 4.63
C ASP A 53 -5.40 -7.97 5.14
N LEU A 54 -5.41 -9.09 4.44
CA LEU A 54 -6.09 -10.32 4.84
C LEU A 54 -5.05 -11.44 4.96
N GLY A 55 -4.14 -11.28 5.92
CA GLY A 55 -2.99 -12.16 6.08
C GLY A 55 -1.95 -11.99 4.96
N SER A 56 -1.14 -13.02 4.73
CA SER A 56 -0.01 -12.95 3.81
C SER A 56 -0.38 -13.11 2.32
N ARG A 57 -1.66 -13.36 2.00
CA ARG A 57 -2.06 -13.78 0.64
C ARG A 57 -3.21 -12.98 0.05
N ALA A 58 -3.82 -12.08 0.80
CA ALA A 58 -4.97 -11.35 0.31
C ALA A 58 -5.06 -9.95 0.91
N ALA A 59 -5.84 -9.09 0.27
CA ALA A 59 -6.26 -7.80 0.80
C ALA A 59 -7.76 -7.64 0.60
N LEU A 60 -8.40 -6.95 1.53
CA LEU A 60 -9.75 -6.46 1.35
C LEU A 60 -9.69 -5.17 0.56
N ILE A 61 -10.51 -5.10 -0.48
CA ILE A 61 -10.78 -3.86 -1.19
C ILE A 61 -12.26 -3.49 -1.08
N ARG A 62 -12.53 -2.19 -1.19
CA ARG A 62 -13.89 -1.65 -1.27
C ARG A 62 -14.01 -0.84 -2.54
N PHE A 63 -15.03 -1.13 -3.34
CA PHE A 63 -15.32 -0.32 -4.51
C PHE A 63 -15.86 1.05 -4.08
N ARG A 64 -15.37 2.09 -4.75
CA ARG A 64 -15.92 3.44 -4.62
C ARG A 64 -17.37 3.44 -5.12
N GLN A 65 -18.15 4.42 -4.70
CA GLN A 65 -19.57 4.56 -5.04
C GLN A 65 -20.48 3.40 -4.57
N GLY A 66 -20.05 2.63 -3.56
CA GLY A 66 -20.94 1.68 -2.87
C GLY A 66 -21.24 0.40 -3.64
N GLN A 67 -20.42 0.04 -4.63
CA GLN A 67 -20.56 -1.20 -5.41
C GLN A 67 -20.13 -2.47 -4.64
N GLY A 68 -19.92 -2.38 -3.33
CA GLY A 68 -19.57 -3.49 -2.45
C GLY A 68 -18.07 -3.65 -2.20
N SER A 69 -17.69 -4.82 -1.71
CA SER A 69 -16.31 -5.17 -1.35
C SER A 69 -15.88 -6.44 -2.08
N ALA A 70 -14.57 -6.60 -2.26
CA ALA A 70 -13.97 -7.79 -2.85
C ALA A 70 -12.67 -8.16 -2.13
N VAL A 71 -12.24 -9.40 -2.35
CA VAL A 71 -10.92 -9.87 -1.93
C VAL A 71 -9.99 -9.83 -3.13
N LEU A 72 -8.88 -9.13 -3.00
CA LEU A 72 -7.75 -9.24 -3.92
C LEU A 72 -6.83 -10.35 -3.41
N ASP A 73 -6.71 -11.42 -4.19
CA ASP A 73 -5.92 -12.62 -3.90
C ASP A 73 -4.57 -12.54 -4.60
N PHE A 74 -3.50 -12.60 -3.81
CA PHE A 74 -2.12 -12.51 -4.24
C PHE A 74 -1.40 -13.86 -4.23
N HIS A 75 -2.11 -14.99 -4.29
CA HIS A 75 -1.47 -16.30 -4.40
C HIS A 75 -0.45 -16.37 -5.55
N ASN A 76 -0.69 -15.60 -6.61
CA ASN A 76 0.31 -15.24 -7.61
C ASN A 76 0.54 -13.73 -7.59
N ASP A 77 1.62 -13.28 -6.94
CA ASP A 77 1.95 -11.86 -6.77
C ASP A 77 2.07 -11.09 -8.09
N LYS A 78 2.41 -11.78 -9.21
CA LYS A 78 2.52 -11.17 -10.54
C LYS A 78 1.21 -11.16 -11.33
N ARG A 79 0.22 -11.92 -10.87
CA ARG A 79 -1.12 -12.00 -11.45
C ARG A 79 -2.16 -12.10 -10.34
N PRO A 80 -2.29 -11.06 -9.51
CA PRO A 80 -3.31 -11.06 -8.48
C PRO A 80 -4.69 -11.14 -9.14
N SER A 81 -5.60 -11.84 -8.46
CA SER A 81 -6.95 -12.09 -8.97
C SER A 81 -7.97 -11.57 -7.98
N LEU A 82 -9.11 -11.13 -8.48
CA LEU A 82 -10.13 -10.51 -7.66
C LEU A 82 -11.34 -11.43 -7.52
N LYS A 83 -11.81 -11.59 -6.28
CA LYS A 83 -12.98 -12.39 -5.94
C LYS A 83 -14.01 -11.48 -5.27
N ILE A 84 -15.10 -11.19 -5.98
CA ILE A 84 -16.20 -10.39 -5.46
C ILE A 84 -16.88 -11.17 -4.34
N ILE A 85 -17.09 -10.52 -3.19
CA ILE A 85 -17.83 -11.13 -2.08
C ILE A 85 -19.33 -10.89 -2.33
N GLN A 86 -20.02 -11.90 -2.85
CA GLN A 86 -21.48 -11.83 -3.07
C GLN A 86 -22.24 -12.15 -1.78
N GLY A 87 -23.28 -11.36 -1.47
CA GLY A 87 -24.29 -11.72 -0.46
C GLY A 87 -24.03 -11.28 0.99
N ILE A 88 -22.93 -10.55 1.27
CA ILE A 88 -22.72 -9.95 2.59
C ILE A 88 -22.68 -8.42 2.42
N PRO A 89 -23.74 -7.69 2.80
CA PRO A 89 -23.65 -6.24 2.89
C PRO A 89 -22.65 -5.89 4.00
N MET A 90 -21.39 -5.67 3.62
CA MET A 90 -20.33 -5.23 4.53
C MET A 90 -20.52 -3.75 4.87
N GLN A 91 -21.58 -3.45 5.65
CA GLN A 91 -21.81 -2.14 6.26
C GLN A 91 -20.99 -1.95 7.55
N GLY A 92 -20.17 -2.94 7.93
CA GLY A 92 -19.37 -2.95 9.15
C GLY A 92 -17.85 -2.88 8.90
N SER A 93 -17.10 -2.65 9.97
CA SER A 93 -15.64 -2.78 9.95
C SER A 93 -15.26 -4.26 9.96
N LEU A 94 -14.25 -4.66 9.16
CA LEU A 94 -13.72 -6.02 9.21
C LEU A 94 -12.67 -6.09 10.31
N VAL A 95 -12.92 -6.95 11.30
CA VAL A 95 -11.98 -7.26 12.37
C VAL A 95 -11.34 -8.61 12.09
N ARG A 96 -10.01 -8.65 12.10
CA ARG A 96 -9.24 -9.88 11.94
C ARG A 96 -9.54 -10.85 13.10
N LEU A 97 -10.01 -12.06 12.77
CA LEU A 97 -10.24 -13.15 13.71
C LEU A 97 -9.08 -14.16 13.62
N GLY A 98 -8.07 -13.97 14.45
CA GLY A 98 -6.89 -14.84 14.46
C GLY A 98 -6.13 -14.80 13.13
N ASN A 99 -5.69 -15.96 12.64
CA ASN A 99 -4.89 -16.06 11.41
C ASN A 99 -5.70 -16.44 10.16
N ASP A 100 -6.91 -16.96 10.32
CA ASP A 100 -7.65 -17.65 9.24
C ASP A 100 -9.05 -17.08 8.96
N GLY A 101 -9.49 -16.03 9.66
CA GLY A 101 -10.85 -15.50 9.52
C GLY A 101 -11.00 -14.00 9.76
N PHE A 102 -12.15 -13.45 9.35
CA PHE A 102 -12.54 -12.07 9.58
C PHE A 102 -14.00 -12.01 10.06
N ALA A 103 -14.27 -11.16 11.05
CA ALA A 103 -15.61 -10.83 11.51
C ALA A 103 -16.04 -9.50 10.92
N VAL A 104 -17.31 -9.41 10.50
CA VAL A 104 -17.96 -8.12 10.22
C VAL A 104 -18.56 -7.63 11.53
N THR A 105 -18.03 -6.55 12.10
CA THR A 105 -18.61 -5.91 13.30
C THR A 105 -19.38 -4.65 12.91
N SER A 106 -20.48 -4.36 13.61
CA SER A 106 -21.27 -3.13 13.44
C SER A 106 -20.37 -1.89 13.39
N PRO A 107 -20.72 -0.86 12.58
CA PRO A 107 -19.84 0.28 12.35
C PRO A 107 -19.57 1.00 13.67
N VAL A 108 -18.33 0.95 14.12
CA VAL A 108 -17.79 1.98 15.01
C VAL A 108 -17.54 3.18 14.09
N GLU A 109 -18.25 4.27 14.34
CA GLU A 109 -17.96 5.56 13.72
C GLU A 109 -16.46 5.86 13.82
N ALA A 110 -15.89 6.39 12.72
CA ALA A 110 -14.47 6.70 12.49
C ALA A 110 -13.66 5.63 11.74
N THR A 111 -14.11 5.24 10.55
CA THR A 111 -13.18 5.35 9.41
C THR A 111 -13.45 6.73 8.80
N PRO A 112 -12.44 7.61 8.61
CA PRO A 112 -12.68 8.79 7.79
C PRO A 112 -13.24 8.28 6.47
N ALA A 113 -14.31 8.92 5.98
CA ALA A 113 -14.67 8.76 4.59
C ALA A 113 -13.36 8.94 3.80
N LEU A 114 -12.93 7.90 3.08
CA LEU A 114 -11.83 7.96 2.12
C LEU A 114 -12.27 9.01 1.10
N SER A 115 -11.95 10.26 1.42
CA SER A 115 -12.38 11.42 0.69
C SER A 115 -11.38 11.54 -0.44
N ASP A 116 -11.84 11.90 -1.64
CA ASP A 116 -10.98 12.39 -2.73
C ASP A 116 -10.33 13.75 -2.36
N SER A 117 -9.90 13.90 -1.10
CA SER A 117 -9.23 15.09 -0.59
C SER A 117 -7.77 14.99 -0.96
N PHE A 118 -7.41 15.74 -1.98
CA PHE A 118 -6.04 15.99 -2.36
C PHE A 118 -5.38 16.90 -1.33
N VAL A 119 -4.22 16.49 -0.82
CA VAL A 119 -3.43 17.29 0.12
C VAL A 119 -2.10 17.68 -0.53
N ASP A 120 -1.72 18.95 -0.40
CA ASP A 120 -0.38 19.38 -0.77
C ASP A 120 0.59 19.01 0.36
N THR A 121 1.61 18.22 0.05
CA THR A 121 2.60 17.72 1.03
C THR A 121 3.95 18.37 0.78
N SER A 122 4.52 19.02 1.80
CA SER A 122 5.89 19.52 1.75
C SER A 122 6.85 18.53 2.40
N VAL A 123 7.87 18.11 1.65
CA VAL A 123 8.92 17.25 2.17
C VAL A 123 10.02 18.12 2.76
N ILE A 124 10.32 17.91 4.04
CA ILE A 124 11.29 18.69 4.81
C ILE A 124 12.36 17.75 5.34
N ASP A 125 13.62 18.05 5.05
CA ASP A 125 14.75 17.39 5.67
C ASP A 125 14.97 17.94 7.08
N ILE A 126 14.93 17.05 8.05
CA ILE A 126 15.15 17.33 9.48
C ILE A 126 16.47 16.73 9.99
N ALA A 127 17.29 16.13 9.14
CA ALA A 127 18.55 15.51 9.53
C ALA A 127 19.58 16.55 10.01
N ASN A 128 19.51 17.79 9.51
CA ASN A 128 20.44 18.87 9.81
C ASN A 128 19.78 19.98 10.66
N LEU A 129 19.35 19.65 11.88
CA LEU A 129 18.85 20.69 12.79
C LEU A 129 19.98 21.66 13.21
N PRO A 130 19.72 22.98 13.29
CA PRO A 130 18.40 23.64 13.25
C PRO A 130 17.87 23.99 11.85
N ASP A 131 18.69 23.86 10.80
CA ASP A 131 18.35 24.25 9.43
C ASP A 131 17.45 23.19 8.77
N ARG A 132 16.14 23.31 9.01
CA ARG A 132 15.13 22.52 8.28
C ARG A 132 15.14 22.94 6.82
N VAL A 133 15.65 22.08 5.95
CA VAL A 133 15.70 22.35 4.51
C VAL A 133 14.44 21.77 3.89
N ARG A 134 13.58 22.63 3.32
CA ARG A 134 12.50 22.17 2.45
C ARG A 134 13.13 21.58 1.20
N VAL A 135 12.86 20.30 0.93
CA VAL A 135 13.47 19.58 -0.19
C VAL A 135 12.63 19.80 -1.46
N PHE A 136 11.32 19.55 -1.38
CA PHE A 136 10.37 19.76 -2.47
C PHE A 136 8.91 19.71 -1.97
N ASP A 137 7.98 20.04 -2.86
CA ASP A 137 6.54 19.90 -2.65
C ASP A 137 5.97 18.85 -3.59
N VAL A 138 5.07 18.03 -3.06
CA VAL A 138 4.20 17.17 -3.86
C VAL A 138 2.80 17.75 -3.79
N LYS A 139 2.26 18.09 -4.95
CA LYS A 139 0.92 18.66 -5.06
C LYS A 139 -0.09 17.56 -5.21
N ARG A 140 -1.26 17.76 -4.61
CA ARG A 140 -2.42 16.89 -4.79
C ARG A 140 -2.14 15.40 -4.51
N VAL A 141 -1.52 15.12 -3.36
CA VAL A 141 -1.36 13.75 -2.85
C VAL A 141 -2.72 13.19 -2.48
N ARG A 142 -3.04 12.00 -2.98
CA ARG A 142 -4.27 11.27 -2.67
C ARG A 142 -4.06 10.11 -1.72
N GLU A 143 -2.88 9.50 -1.72
CA GLU A 143 -2.55 8.39 -0.85
C GLU A 143 -1.08 8.43 -0.42
N GLU A 144 -0.83 8.01 0.81
CA GLU A 144 0.51 7.93 1.42
C GLU A 144 0.66 6.57 2.11
N ILE A 145 1.78 5.89 1.88
CA ILE A 145 2.16 4.66 2.59
C ILE A 145 3.64 4.74 2.94
N THR A 146 3.99 4.35 4.16
CA THR A 146 5.39 4.24 4.61
C THR A 146 5.79 2.78 4.79
N ASN A 147 6.94 2.40 4.22
CA ASN A 147 7.62 1.17 4.55
C ASN A 147 8.44 1.38 5.83
N GLU A 148 7.94 0.88 6.96
CA GLU A 148 8.59 1.05 8.27
C GLU A 148 9.98 0.40 8.35
N GLU A 149 10.28 -0.63 7.54
CA GLU A 149 11.59 -1.29 7.57
C GLU A 149 12.70 -0.43 6.96
N THR A 150 12.37 0.30 5.89
CA THR A 150 13.32 1.16 5.15
C THR A 150 13.13 2.64 5.46
N GLY A 151 12.04 3.00 6.13
CA GLY A 151 11.61 4.38 6.35
C GLY A 151 11.20 5.10 5.07
N THR A 152 10.98 4.38 3.96
CA THR A 152 10.64 4.97 2.67
C THR A 152 9.16 5.28 2.60
N THR A 153 8.80 6.52 2.26
CA THR A 153 7.41 6.96 2.10
C THR A 153 7.06 7.10 0.62
N PHE A 154 5.97 6.45 0.22
CA PHE A 154 5.38 6.52 -1.11
C PHE A 154 4.22 7.50 -1.09
N LEU A 155 4.27 8.51 -1.97
CA LEU A 155 3.21 9.50 -2.12
C LEU A 155 2.62 9.36 -3.52
N LEU A 156 1.35 8.99 -3.61
CA LEU A 156 0.62 8.93 -4.86
C LEU A 156 -0.13 10.25 -5.07
N ALA A 157 0.25 10.97 -6.11
CA ALA A 157 -0.38 12.21 -6.54
C ALA A 157 -1.03 12.02 -7.92
N ASP A 158 -1.74 13.04 -8.39
CA ASP A 158 -2.40 13.00 -9.70
C ASP A 158 -1.43 12.89 -10.87
N ASP A 159 -0.22 13.42 -10.72
CA ASP A 159 0.82 13.43 -11.75
C ASP A 159 1.79 12.23 -11.65
N GLY A 160 1.71 11.44 -10.58
CA GLY A 160 2.47 10.21 -10.46
C GLY A 160 2.78 9.75 -9.04
N LEU A 161 3.69 8.79 -8.95
CA LEU A 161 4.20 8.23 -7.70
C LEU A 161 5.53 8.89 -7.34
N TYR A 162 5.62 9.46 -6.14
CA TYR A 162 6.83 10.02 -5.57
C TYR A 162 7.38 9.10 -4.48
N LEU A 163 8.70 8.99 -4.42
CA LEU A 163 9.42 8.18 -3.45
C LEU A 163 10.29 9.05 -2.54
N VAL A 164 9.92 9.16 -1.27
CA VAL A 164 10.69 9.86 -0.24
C VAL A 164 11.54 8.85 0.51
N ARG A 165 12.84 8.83 0.21
CA ARG A 165 13.80 7.88 0.75
C ARG A 165 14.39 8.33 2.08
N ARG A 166 14.80 7.37 2.91
CA ARG A 166 15.52 7.62 4.18
C ARG A 166 16.83 6.84 4.23
N PRO A 167 17.91 7.34 3.59
CA PRO A 167 19.18 6.62 3.45
C PRO A 167 19.85 6.19 4.76
N SER A 168 19.54 6.81 5.90
CA SER A 168 20.03 6.33 7.21
C SER A 168 19.33 5.04 7.62
N VAL A 169 17.99 5.01 7.56
CA VAL A 169 17.18 3.83 7.93
C VAL A 169 17.44 2.67 6.97
N GLU A 170 17.60 2.96 5.68
CA GLU A 170 18.00 1.98 4.67
C GLU A 170 19.32 1.27 5.04
N ARG A 171 20.36 2.03 5.44
CA ARG A 171 21.66 1.48 5.87
C ARG A 171 21.57 0.71 7.18
N ASP A 172 20.74 1.15 8.11
CA ASP A 172 20.51 0.45 9.38
C ASP A 172 19.83 -0.90 9.15
N LYS A 173 18.90 -1.00 8.19
CA LYS A 173 18.31 -2.28 7.75
C LYS A 173 19.37 -3.19 7.14
N GLU A 174 20.14 -2.70 6.17
CA GLU A 174 21.23 -3.47 5.55
C GLU A 174 22.19 -4.04 6.59
N SER A 175 22.63 -3.22 7.53
CA SER A 175 23.56 -3.62 8.60
C SER A 175 22.99 -4.72 9.49
N ARG A 176 21.69 -4.65 9.82
CA ARG A 176 21.00 -5.70 10.59
C ARG A 176 20.90 -7.01 9.81
N GLU A 177 20.60 -6.94 8.52
CA GLU A 177 20.52 -8.13 7.65
C GLU A 177 21.89 -8.79 7.46
N LEU A 178 22.95 -8.01 7.29
CA LEU A 178 24.33 -8.49 7.24
C LEU A 178 24.70 -9.23 8.54
N ALA A 179 24.45 -8.61 9.69
CA ALA A 179 24.72 -9.23 10.99
C ALA A 179 23.92 -10.53 11.21
N ALA A 180 22.67 -10.59 10.75
CA ALA A 180 21.84 -11.79 10.85
C ALA A 180 22.34 -12.94 9.97
N ARG A 181 22.93 -12.63 8.80
CA ARG A 181 23.53 -13.63 7.90
C ARG A 181 24.83 -14.21 8.46
N ASP A 182 25.65 -13.39 9.08
CA ASP A 182 26.94 -13.83 9.64
C ASP A 182 26.77 -14.66 10.94
N ALA A 183 25.60 -14.59 11.57
CA ALA A 183 25.28 -15.30 12.82
C ALA A 183 24.63 -16.69 12.62
N GLY A 184 24.30 -17.06 11.38
CA GLY A 184 23.66 -18.35 11.02
C GLY A 184 24.62 -19.31 10.35
#